data_AF-A0A0M2F3R8-F1
#
_entry.id   AF-A0A0M2F3R8-F1
#
_cell.length_a   1.000
_cell.length_b   1.000
_cell.length_c   1.000
_cell.angle_alpha   90.00
_cell.angle_beta   90.00
_cell.angle_gamma   90.00
#
_symmetry.space_group_name_H-M   'P 1'
#
loop_
_entity.id
_entity.type
_entity.pdbx_description
1 polymer ?
#
loop_
_entity_poly.entity_id
_entity_poly.type
_entity_poly.pdbx_seq_one_letter_code
_entity_poly.pdbx_strand_id
1 'polypeptide(L)'
;MTAFKPSLPDALRRIRKARGLSQEAFSDVSSRTYLSSLERGLKSPTLNKIEDVCAVLDVHPLTLLILAYAGSDPKNVHELMDHIVREVSTFSEHPNK
;
A
#
# COMPACT_ATOMS: atom_id res chain seq x y z
N MET A 1 4.48 -12.95 -16.04
CA MET A 1 4.56 -12.76 -14.57
C MET A 1 5.92 -12.20 -14.27
N THR A 2 6.04 -10.88 -14.11
CA THR A 2 7.30 -10.20 -13.83
C THR A 2 7.81 -10.62 -12.45
N ALA A 3 9.13 -10.84 -12.33
CA ALA A 3 9.81 -11.31 -11.11
C ALA A 3 9.93 -10.22 -10.03
N PHE A 4 8.85 -9.49 -9.76
CA PHE A 4 8.80 -8.46 -8.72
C PHE A 4 8.02 -9.00 -7.52
N LYS A 5 8.70 -9.14 -6.38
CA LYS A 5 8.05 -9.53 -5.13
C LYS A 5 7.39 -8.29 -4.51
N PRO A 6 6.06 -8.29 -4.27
CA PRO A 6 5.41 -7.15 -3.65
C PRO A 6 6.04 -6.80 -2.30
N SER A 7 6.22 -5.51 -2.03
CA SER A 7 6.87 -5.02 -0.81
C SER A 7 6.10 -3.84 -0.20
N LEU A 8 5.16 -4.17 0.70
CA LEU A 8 4.50 -3.19 1.55
C LEU A 8 5.49 -2.35 2.39
N PRO A 9 6.53 -2.95 3.02
CA PRO A 9 7.51 -2.20 3.79
C PRO A 9 8.22 -1.10 2.99
N ASP A 10 8.62 -1.43 1.76
CA ASP A 10 9.31 -0.47 0.89
C ASP A 10 8.37 0.63 0.39
N ALA A 11 7.15 0.27 0.00
CA ALA A 11 6.14 1.25 -0.43
C ALA A 11 5.81 2.23 0.70
N LEU A 12 5.58 1.73 1.92
CA LEU A 12 5.30 2.54 3.11
C LEU A 12 6.45 3.52 3.38
N ARG A 13 7.67 2.99 3.45
CA ARG A 13 8.88 3.79 3.68
C ARG A 13 9.10 4.85 2.60
N ARG A 14 8.79 4.50 1.35
CA ARG A 14 8.93 5.42 0.20
C ARG A 14 7.96 6.59 0.32
N ILE A 15 6.67 6.33 0.53
CA ILE A 15 5.66 7.39 0.66
C ILE A 15 5.98 8.26 1.86
N ARG A 16 6.31 7.66 3.03
CA ARG A 16 6.66 8.41 4.24
C ARG A 16 7.82 9.38 3.99
N LYS A 17 8.90 8.90 3.36
CA LYS A 17 10.06 9.74 3.03
C LYS A 17 9.72 10.82 2.01
N ALA A 18 8.92 10.52 0.99
CA ALA A 18 8.47 11.50 0.01
C ALA A 18 7.61 12.61 0.64
N ARG A 19 6.87 12.30 1.71
CA ARG A 19 6.11 13.27 2.51
C ARG A 19 6.96 14.01 3.56
N GLY A 20 8.25 13.70 3.70
CA GLY A 20 9.12 14.33 4.70
C GLY A 20 8.79 13.95 6.15
N LEU A 21 8.04 12.86 6.37
CA LEU A 21 7.56 12.48 7.70
C LEU A 21 8.59 11.61 8.44
N SER A 22 8.80 11.90 9.73
CA SER A 22 9.51 10.98 10.63
C SER A 22 8.62 9.77 10.97
N GLN A 23 9.19 8.74 11.58
CA GLN A 23 8.38 7.63 12.11
C GLN A 23 7.53 8.05 13.33
N GLU A 24 7.91 9.14 13.99
CA GLU A 24 7.20 9.65 15.18
C GLU A 24 5.93 10.41 14.80
N ALA A 25 5.83 10.88 13.55
CA ALA A 25 4.62 11.53 13.01
C ALA A 25 3.36 10.65 13.04
N PHE A 26 3.50 9.35 13.34
CA PHE A 26 2.41 8.38 13.39
C PHE A 26 1.95 8.07 14.82
N SER A 27 2.44 8.78 15.83
CA SER A 27 2.23 8.48 17.25
C SER A 27 0.77 8.29 17.66
N ASP A 28 -0.15 9.01 17.00
CA ASP A 28 -1.58 8.98 17.32
C ASP A 28 -2.26 7.69 16.85
N VAL A 29 -1.68 7.03 15.84
CA VAL A 29 -2.24 5.83 15.22
C VAL A 29 -1.37 4.59 15.40
N SER A 30 -0.09 4.76 15.74
CA SER A 30 0.88 3.68 15.85
C SER A 30 2.08 4.09 16.69
N SER A 31 2.60 3.16 17.49
CA SER A 31 3.91 3.38 18.11
C SER A 31 5.02 3.45 17.07
N ARG A 32 6.06 4.25 17.33
CA ARG A 32 7.28 4.34 16.51
C ARG A 32 7.89 2.95 16.28
N THR A 33 7.93 2.11 17.32
CA THR A 33 8.47 0.74 17.24
C THR A 33 7.66 -0.13 16.28
N TYR A 34 6.32 -0.07 16.36
CA TYR A 34 5.48 -0.83 15.44
C TYR A 34 5.64 -0.35 14.00
N LEU A 35 5.66 0.97 13.76
CA LEU A 35 5.91 1.51 12.43
C LEU A 35 7.28 1.09 11.88
N SER A 36 8.32 1.12 12.71
CA SER A 36 9.64 0.59 12.35
C SER A 36 9.60 -0.89 12.00
N SER A 37 8.83 -1.71 12.74
CA SER A 37 8.62 -3.11 12.40
C SER A 37 7.90 -3.30 11.07
N LEU A 38 6.92 -2.45 10.73
CA LEU A 38 6.24 -2.48 9.43
C LEU A 38 7.20 -2.16 8.29
N GLU A 39 7.97 -1.08 8.40
CA GLU A 39 8.94 -0.66 7.38
C GLU A 39 10.12 -1.62 7.18
N ARG A 40 10.33 -2.53 8.13
CA ARG A 40 11.32 -3.61 8.06
C ARG A 40 10.71 -4.95 7.63
N GLY A 41 9.40 -5.02 7.41
CA GLY A 41 8.71 -6.26 7.05
C GLY A 41 8.64 -7.30 8.17
N LEU A 42 8.77 -6.88 9.44
CA LEU A 42 8.72 -7.77 10.60
C LEU A 42 7.29 -8.06 11.07
N LYS A 43 6.32 -7.25 10.61
CA LYS A 43 4.90 -7.37 10.94
C LYS A 43 4.05 -7.12 9.70
N SER A 44 2.93 -7.83 9.62
CA SER A 44 1.89 -7.62 8.62
C SER A 44 0.76 -6.82 9.26
N PRO A 45 0.44 -5.61 8.77
CA PRO A 45 -0.65 -4.81 9.30
C PRO A 45 -2.00 -5.38 8.83
N THR A 46 -3.06 -5.13 9.60
CA THR A 46 -4.45 -5.35 9.13
C THR A 46 -4.86 -4.27 8.14
N LEU A 47 -5.98 -4.45 7.43
CA LEU A 47 -6.53 -3.44 6.53
C LEU A 47 -6.81 -2.12 7.26
N ASN A 48 -7.49 -2.17 8.42
CA ASN A 48 -7.74 -0.97 9.23
C ASN A 48 -6.45 -0.24 9.62
N LYS A 49 -5.38 -0.99 9.95
CA LYS A 49 -4.08 -0.39 10.26
C LYS A 49 -3.43 0.25 9.01
N ILE A 50 -3.65 -0.31 7.83
CA ILE A 50 -3.23 0.33 6.57
C ILE A 50 -3.98 1.65 6.39
N GLU A 51 -5.29 1.68 6.64
CA GLU A 51 -6.10 2.91 6.56
C GLU A 51 -5.58 3.99 7.51
N ASP A 52 -5.38 3.65 8.79
CA ASP A 52 -4.84 4.55 9.80
C ASP A 52 -3.50 5.19 9.37
N VAL A 53 -2.57 4.36 8.88
CA VAL A 53 -1.24 4.80 8.45
C VAL A 53 -1.34 5.65 7.19
N CYS A 54 -2.22 5.29 6.25
CA CYS A 54 -2.43 6.03 5.01
C CYS A 54 -3.08 7.40 5.25
N ALA A 55 -3.92 7.54 6.28
CA ALA A 55 -4.47 8.82 6.71
C ALA A 55 -3.36 9.81 7.11
N VAL A 56 -2.36 9.36 7.88
CA VAL A 56 -1.19 10.20 8.26
C VAL A 56 -0.29 10.51 7.06
N LEU A 57 -0.16 9.57 6.12
CA LEU A 57 0.60 9.76 4.88
C LEU A 57 -0.10 10.66 3.85
N ASP A 58 -1.36 11.04 4.10
CA ASP A 58 -2.21 11.76 3.16
C ASP A 58 -2.28 11.03 1.79
N VAL A 59 -2.57 9.73 1.80
CA VAL A 59 -2.77 8.94 0.58
C VAL A 59 -3.92 7.96 0.74
N HIS A 60 -4.51 7.54 -0.39
CA HIS A 60 -5.48 6.45 -0.37
C HIS A 60 -4.77 5.10 -0.09
N PRO A 61 -5.36 4.18 0.69
CA PRO A 61 -4.79 2.84 0.94
C PRO A 61 -4.38 2.07 -0.32
N LEU A 62 -5.20 2.15 -1.37
CA LEU A 62 -4.88 1.52 -2.65
C LEU A 62 -3.64 2.11 -3.31
N THR A 63 -3.32 3.39 -3.10
CA THR A 63 -2.06 3.98 -3.60
C THR A 63 -0.85 3.28 -2.99
N LEU A 64 -0.88 3.00 -1.69
CA LEU A 64 0.17 2.25 -1.00
C LEU A 64 0.27 0.82 -1.55
N LEU A 65 -0.86 0.14 -1.72
CA LEU A 65 -0.89 -1.23 -2.22
C LEU A 65 -0.43 -1.32 -3.68
N ILE A 66 -0.87 -0.42 -4.56
CA ILE A 66 -0.40 -0.36 -5.96
C ILE A 66 1.12 -0.16 -6.00
N LEU A 67 1.67 0.77 -5.22
CA LEU A 67 3.12 0.96 -5.12
C LEU A 67 3.84 -0.29 -4.60
N ALA A 68 3.21 -1.05 -3.68
CA ALA A 68 3.77 -2.29 -3.17
C ALA A 68 3.83 -3.39 -4.25
N TYR A 69 2.86 -3.45 -5.17
CA TYR A 69 2.78 -4.49 -6.20
C TYR A 69 3.45 -4.12 -7.53
N ALA A 70 3.35 -2.87 -7.97
CA ALA A 70 3.88 -2.39 -9.25
C ALA A 70 5.22 -1.65 -9.14
N GLY A 71 5.67 -1.36 -7.92
CA GLY A 71 6.80 -0.47 -7.71
C GLY A 71 6.43 0.96 -8.12
N SER A 72 7.37 1.68 -8.75
CA SER A 72 7.17 3.10 -9.10
C SER A 72 7.36 3.40 -10.58
N ASP A 73 7.47 2.36 -11.41
CA ASP A 73 7.45 2.49 -12.85
C ASP A 73 5.99 2.78 -13.28
N PRO A 74 5.72 3.94 -13.91
CA PRO A 74 4.38 4.26 -14.38
C PRO A 74 3.80 3.17 -15.29
N LYS A 75 4.61 2.51 -16.13
CA LYS A 75 4.13 1.46 -17.03
C LYS A 75 3.55 0.28 -16.25
N ASN A 76 4.27 -0.20 -15.25
CA ASN A 76 3.81 -1.31 -14.40
C ASN A 76 2.54 -0.94 -13.62
N VAL A 77 2.42 0.32 -13.19
CA VAL A 77 1.22 0.81 -12.49
C VAL A 77 0.01 0.78 -13.41
N HIS A 78 0.12 1.29 -14.64
CA HIS A 78 -1.00 1.27 -15.59
C HIS A 78 -1.39 -0.16 -15.97
N GLU A 79 -0.42 -1.04 -16.26
CA GLU A 79 -0.69 -2.44 -16.57
C GLU A 79 -1.42 -3.16 -15.42
N LEU A 80 -1.02 -2.90 -14.17
CA LEU A 80 -1.69 -3.46 -12.99
C LEU A 80 -3.11 -2.92 -12.84
N MET A 81 -3.32 -1.62 -13.04
CA MET A 81 -4.65 -1.01 -12.95
C MET A 81 -5.61 -1.56 -14.01
N ASP A 82 -5.14 -1.69 -15.25
CA ASP A 82 -5.93 -2.29 -16.34
C ASP A 82 -6.30 -3.75 -16.07
N HIS A 83 -5.42 -4.49 -15.38
CA HIS A 83 -5.71 -5.84 -14.93
C HIS A 83 -6.80 -5.85 -13.85
N ILE A 84 -6.62 -5.06 -12.79
CA ILE A 84 -7.57 -4.97 -11.67
C ILE A 84 -8.96 -4.53 -12.14
N VAL A 85 -9.05 -3.55 -13.04
CA VAL A 85 -10.34 -3.10 -13.59
C VAL A 85 -11.06 -4.24 -14.30
N ARG A 86 -10.36 -5.05 -15.12
CA ARG A 86 -10.95 -6.22 -15.79
C ARG A 86 -11.41 -7.28 -14.79
N GLU A 87 -10.63 -7.54 -13.74
CA GLU A 87 -11.01 -8.47 -12.68
C GLU A 87 -12.26 -7.99 -11.93
N VAL A 88 -12.30 -6.73 -11.53
CA VAL A 88 -13.44 -6.13 -10.82
C VAL A 88 -14.71 -6.18 -11.68
N SER A 89 -14.61 -5.86 -12.97
CA SER A 89 -15.75 -5.99 -13.90
C SER A 89 -16.26 -7.44 -13.96
N THR A 90 -15.36 -8.42 -13.98
CA THR A 90 -15.71 -9.85 -13.98
C THR A 90 -16.53 -10.25 -12.75
N PHE A 91 -16.17 -9.73 -11.56
CA PHE A 91 -16.91 -10.01 -10.32
C PHE A 91 -18.17 -9.15 -10.14
N SER A 92 -18.25 -8.01 -10.80
CA SER A 92 -19.43 -7.12 -10.76
C SER A 92 -20.56 -7.62 -11.65
N GLU A 93 -20.27 -8.43 -12.67
CA GLU A 93 -21.24 -9.03 -13.59
C GLU A 93 -21.89 -10.33 -13.07
N HIS A 94 -21.73 -10.66 -11.78
CA HIS A 94 -22.46 -11.76 -11.12
C HIS A 94 -23.67 -11.21 -10.36
N PRO A 95 -24.85 -11.01 -11.00
CA PRO A 95 -26.08 -10.76 -10.27
C PRO A 95 -26.42 -12.03 -9.48
N ASN A 96 -26.55 -11.89 -8.17
CA ASN A 96 -27.20 -12.81 -7.23
C ASN A 96 -27.57 -14.20 -7.80
N LYS A 97 -26.85 -15.23 -7.38
CA LYS A 97 -27.47 -16.54 -7.14
C LYS A 97 -27.82 -16.65 -5.67
#